data_AF-A0A952FY27-F1
#
_entry.id   AF-A0A952FY27-F1
#
_cell.length_a   1.000
_cell.length_b   1.000
_cell.length_c   1.000
_cell.angle_alpha   90.00
_cell.angle_beta   90.00
_cell.angle_gamma   90.00
#
_symmetry.space_group_name_H-M   'P 1'
#
loop_
_entity.id
_entity.type
_entity.pdbx_description
1 polymer ?
#
loop_
_entity_poly.entity_id
_entity_poly.type
_entity_poly.pdbx_seq_one_letter_code
_entity_poly.pdbx_strand_id
1 'polypeptide(L)' 'MVSAEALIRWPRHVQNSVGPDVFVPLAERNGLIGKLGAFVRQTVLIETRDWTIPVAVNVSPIELEDPHFVSS' A
#
# COMPACT_ATOMS: atom_id res chain seq x y z
N MET A 1 22.87 -0.78 0.16
CA MET A 1 21.51 -0.91 0.72
C MET A 1 21.01 -2.30 0.35
N VAL A 2 20.31 -3.01 1.25
CA VAL A 2 20.01 -4.45 1.07
C VAL A 2 18.56 -4.68 0.59
N SER A 3 17.62 -3.82 1.00
CA SER A 3 16.21 -3.82 0.58
C SER A 3 15.52 -2.52 1.06
N ALA A 4 14.29 -2.26 0.61
CA ALA A 4 13.42 -1.21 1.13
C ALA A 4 12.00 -1.75 1.40
N GLU A 5 11.21 -1.00 2.18
CA GLU A 5 9.79 -1.29 2.44
C GLU A 5 8.94 -0.07 2.05
N ALA A 6 7.87 -0.31 1.29
CA ALA A 6 6.91 0.71 0.90
C ALA A 6 5.88 0.95 2.02
N LEU A 7 6.00 2.10 2.69
CA LEU A 7 5.11 2.51 3.77
C LEU A 7 4.20 3.66 3.31
N ILE A 8 2.91 3.38 3.15
CA ILE A 8 1.92 4.36 2.70
C ILE A 8 1.77 5.53 3.70
N ARG A 9 1.58 6.73 3.18
CA ARG A 9 1.32 7.95 3.96
C ARG A 9 0.14 8.70 3.35
N TRP A 10 -0.71 9.26 4.19
CA TRP A 10 -1.77 10.19 3.77
C TRP A 10 -1.39 11.62 4.20
N PRO A 11 -0.82 12.43 3.29
CA PRO A 11 -0.47 13.81 3.58
C PRO A 11 -1.72 14.69 3.71
N ARG A 12 -1.72 15.62 4.66
CA ARG A 12 -2.70 16.73 4.74
C ARG A 12 -1.99 18.07 4.68
N HIS A 13 -2.68 19.08 4.14
CA HIS A 13 -2.17 20.45 3.97
C HIS A 13 -1.75 21.16 5.27
N VAL A 14 -2.15 20.67 6.45
CA VAL A 14 -1.86 21.34 7.74
C VAL A 14 -1.36 20.29 8.74
N GLN A 15 -0.04 20.09 8.77
CA GLN A 15 0.81 19.50 9.83
C GLN A 15 0.47 18.13 10.44
N ASN A 16 -0.68 17.53 10.14
CA ASN A 16 -1.10 16.22 10.66
C ASN A 16 -1.37 15.26 9.50
N SER A 17 -0.34 14.55 9.06
CA SER A 17 -0.52 13.38 8.20
C SER A 17 -1.39 12.36 8.93
N VAL A 18 -2.36 11.75 8.23
CA VAL A 18 -3.14 10.65 8.81
C VAL A 18 -2.26 9.40 8.76
N GLY A 19 -2.01 8.80 9.91
CA GLY A 19 -1.21 7.58 10.02
C GLY A 19 -1.95 6.36 9.45
N PRO A 20 -1.21 5.34 8.96
CA PRO A 20 -1.80 4.11 8.43
C PRO A 20 -2.66 3.36 9.45
N ASP A 21 -2.32 3.47 10.74
CA ASP A 21 -3.12 2.96 11.87
C ASP A 21 -4.55 3.52 11.90
N VAL A 22 -4.79 4.69 11.32
CA VAL A 22 -6.11 5.30 11.24
C VAL A 22 -6.84 4.90 9.96
N PHE A 23 -6.21 5.03 8.80
CA PHE A 23 -6.91 4.88 7.53
C PHE A 23 -6.93 3.45 6.97
N VAL A 24 -5.98 2.59 7.32
CA VAL A 24 -5.98 1.18 6.85
C VAL A 24 -7.18 0.42 7.42
N PRO A 25 -7.50 0.48 8.74
CA PRO A 25 -8.70 -0.17 9.26
C PRO A 25 -10.00 0.40 8.67
N LEU A 26 -10.01 1.68 8.28
CA LEU A 26 -11.14 2.27 7.57
C LEU A 26 -11.24 1.71 6.15
N ALA A 27 -10.13 1.57 5.43
CA ALA A 27 -10.14 0.97 4.10
C ALA A 27 -10.64 -0.49 4.13
N GLU A 28 -10.21 -1.27 5.12
CA GLU A 28 -10.66 -2.64 5.36
C GLU A 28 -12.17 -2.70 5.62
N ARG A 29 -12.66 -1.96 6.62
CA ARG A 29 -14.09 -1.98 7.00
C ARG A 29 -15.04 -1.46 5.91
N ASN A 30 -14.54 -0.65 4.98
CA ASN A 30 -15.35 -0.08 3.90
C ASN A 30 -15.12 -0.80 2.54
N GLY A 31 -14.40 -1.93 2.52
CA GLY A 31 -14.12 -2.67 1.28
C GLY A 31 -13.26 -1.90 0.27
N LEU A 32 -12.50 -0.90 0.74
CA LEU A 32 -11.59 -0.09 -0.07
C LEU A 32 -10.16 -0.63 -0.06
N ILE A 33 -9.86 -1.64 0.76
CA ILE A 33 -8.50 -2.14 0.95
C ILE A 33 -7.87 -2.65 -0.35
N GLY A 34 -8.61 -3.38 -1.19
CA GLY A 34 -8.11 -3.82 -2.49
C GLY A 34 -7.77 -2.67 -3.44
N LYS A 35 -8.56 -1.58 -3.43
CA LYS A 35 -8.28 -0.37 -4.22
C LYS A 35 -7.05 0.36 -3.71
N LEU A 36 -6.91 0.45 -2.39
CA LEU A 36 -5.74 1.07 -1.74
C LEU A 36 -4.46 0.27 -2.05
N GLY A 37 -4.52 -1.05 -1.94
CA GLY A 37 -3.40 -1.93 -2.27
C GLY A 37 -3.02 -1.84 -3.74
N ALA A 38 -3.98 -1.81 -4.67
CA ALA A 38 -3.71 -1.64 -6.10
C ALA A 38 -3.00 -0.31 -6.39
N PHE A 39 -3.45 0.78 -5.76
CA PHE A 39 -2.79 2.09 -5.84
C PHE A 39 -1.35 2.03 -5.32
N VAL A 40 -1.10 1.40 -4.17
CA VAL A 40 0.25 1.25 -3.61
C VAL A 40 1.15 0.45 -4.55
N ARG A 41 0.69 -0.71 -5.02
CA ARG A 41 1.46 -1.58 -5.93
C ARG A 41 1.85 -0.84 -7.21
N GLN A 42 0.89 -0.16 -7.84
CA GLN A 42 1.15 0.63 -9.05
C GLN A 42 2.17 1.75 -8.77
N THR A 43 2.02 2.46 -7.65
CA THR A 43 2.92 3.56 -7.27
C THR A 43 4.34 3.06 -7.04
N VAL A 44 4.51 1.96 -6.30
CA VAL A 44 5.82 1.35 -6.03
C VAL A 44 6.50 0.93 -7.33
N LEU A 45 5.80 0.23 -8.23
CA LEU A 45 6.35 -0.17 -9.53
C LEU A 45 6.84 1.01 -10.36
N ILE A 46 6.14 2.16 -10.29
CA ILE A 46 6.53 3.38 -11.02
C ILE A 46 7.73 4.05 -10.35
N GLU A 47 7.68 4.28 -9.04
CA GLU A 47 8.70 5.03 -8.30
C GLU A 47 10.03 4.28 -8.18
N THR A 48 9.97 2.95 -8.16
CA THR A 48 11.15 2.09 -7.94
C THR A 48 11.61 1.41 -9.23
N ARG A 49 11.15 1.88 -10.40
CA ARG A 49 11.44 1.27 -11.71
C ARG A 49 12.94 1.06 -11.96
N ASP A 50 13.76 2.05 -11.59
CA ASP A 50 15.21 2.03 -11.84
C ASP A 50 16.02 1.57 -10.62
N TRP A 51 15.35 1.08 -9.57
CA TRP A 51 16.02 0.65 -8.35
C TRP A 51 16.59 -0.76 -8.54
N THR A 52 17.81 -0.98 -8.06
CA THR A 52 18.48 -2.29 -8.10
C THR A 52 18.36 -3.07 -6.79
N ILE A 53 17.43 -2.67 -5.92
CA ILE A 53 17.18 -3.32 -4.62
C ILE A 53 15.73 -3.81 -4.56
N PRO A 54 15.45 -4.91 -3.85
CA PRO A 54 14.09 -5.36 -3.64
C PRO A 54 13.29 -4.38 -2.77
N VAL A 55 12.01 -4.24 -3.08
CA VAL A 55 11.06 -3.39 -2.35
C VAL A 55 9.88 -4.23 -1.88
N ALA A 56 9.67 -4.31 -0.57
CA ALA A 56 8.54 -5.01 0.03
C ALA A 56 7.28 -4.13 -0.02
N VAL A 57 6.14 -4.72 -0.38
CA VAL A 57 4.83 -4.07 -0.36
C VAL A 57 3.94 -4.79 0.64
N ASN A 58 3.30 -4.01 1.51
CA ASN A 58 2.37 -4.53 2.50
C ASN A 58 1.05 -4.96 1.85
N VAL A 59 0.49 -6.09 2.30
CA VAL A 59 -0.77 -6.66 1.81
C VAL A 59 -1.65 -6.96 3.03
N SER A 60 -2.91 -6.55 2.99
CA SER A 60 -3.88 -6.87 4.06
C SER A 60 -4.31 -8.34 3.98
N PRO A 61 -4.59 -9.02 5.11
CA PRO A 61 -5.21 -10.34 5.11
C PRO A 61 -6.50 -10.41 4.28
N ILE A 62 -7.31 -9.34 4.26
CA ILE A 62 -8.55 -9.28 3.48
C ILE A 62 -8.26 -9.32 1.97
N GLU A 63 -7.16 -8.70 1.52
CA GLU A 63 -6.75 -8.81 0.12
C GLU A 63 -6.30 -10.23 -0.21
N LEU A 64 -5.61 -10.93 0.70
CA LEU A 64 -5.17 -12.30 0.49
C LEU A 64 -6.33 -13.31 0.46
N GLU A 65 -7.45 -12.99 1.09
CA GLU A 65 -8.68 -13.79 1.04
C GLU A 65 -9.42 -13.64 -0.31
N ASP A 66 -9.13 -12.60 -1.10
CA ASP A 66 -9.70 -12.42 -2.43
C ASP A 66 -9.08 -13.42 -3.42
N PRO A 67 -9.85 -14.36 -4.00
CA PRO A 67 -9.35 -15.33 -4.98
C PRO A 67 -8.71 -14.68 -6.22
N HIS A 68 -9.06 -13.42 -6.51
CA HIS A 68 -8.56 -12.67 -7.65
C HIS A 68 -7.32 -11.82 -7.33
N PHE A 69 -6.82 -11.85 -6.11
CA PHE A 69 -5.68 -11.01 -5.69
C PHE A 69 -4.44 -11.16 -6.58
N VAL A 70 -4.06 -12.39 -6.93
CA VAL A 70 -2.89 -12.68 -7.78
C VAL A 70 -3.14 -12.35 -9.26
N SER A 71 -4.41 -12.28 -9.65
CA SER A 71 -4.83 -12.09 -11.05
C SER A 71 -5.10 -10.63 -11.41
N SER A 72 -4.95 -9.71 -10.45
CA SER A 72 -5.34 -8.28 -10.54
C SER A 72 -4.19 -7.36 -10.97
#